data_AF-Q899V8-F1
#
_entry.id   AF-Q899V8-F1
#
_cell.length_a   1.000
_cell.length_b   1.000
_cell.length_c   1.000
_cell.angle_alpha   90.00
_cell.angle_beta   90.00
_cell.angle_gamma   90.00
#
_symmetry.space_group_name_H-M   'P 1'
#
loop_
_entity.id
_entity.type
_entity.pdbx_description
1 polymer ?
#
loop_
_entity_poly.entity_id
_entity_poly.type
_entity_poly.pdbx_seq_one_letter_code
_entity_poly.pdbx_strand_id
1 'polypeptide(L)'
;MNNKFLDNLQRDILDKKGYYTLYAFIFILSFVITIEDIKLYLNIFRIILSGGALFFLGLIYFKCKDLRDDKDNKVIIQNIFFFIILTFTCIYIFIKNLIL
;
A
#
# COMPACT_ATOMS: atom_id res chain seq x y z
N MET A 1 -9.16 5.97 20.72
CA MET A 1 -9.07 4.82 19.80
C MET A 1 -7.79 4.09 20.14
N ASN A 2 -7.89 2.84 20.61
CA ASN A 2 -6.75 2.13 21.17
C ASN A 2 -5.67 1.96 20.08
N ASN A 3 -4.52 2.64 20.22
CA ASN A 3 -3.41 2.59 19.26
C ASN A 3 -2.84 1.19 19.08
N LYS A 4 -3.22 0.23 19.94
CA LYS A 4 -2.86 -1.19 19.88
C LYS A 4 -3.10 -1.82 18.51
N PHE A 5 -4.17 -1.45 17.79
CA PHE A 5 -4.39 -1.96 16.43
C PHE A 5 -3.30 -1.49 15.45
N LEU A 6 -2.99 -0.19 15.45
CA LEU A 6 -1.99 0.40 14.56
C LEU A 6 -0.57 -0.03 14.95
N ASP A 7 -0.29 -0.20 16.25
CA ASP A 7 0.98 -0.75 16.74
C ASP A 7 1.17 -2.21 16.29
N ASN A 8 0.15 -3.06 16.44
CA ASN A 8 0.22 -4.43 15.93
C ASN A 8 0.44 -4.46 14.41
N LEU A 9 -0.30 -3.63 13.67
CA LEU A 9 -0.16 -3.54 12.22
C LEU A 9 1.23 -3.03 11.80
N GLN A 10 1.80 -2.07 12.53
CA GLN A 10 3.18 -1.62 12.32
C GLN A 10 4.17 -2.75 12.54
N ARG A 11 4.04 -3.49 13.65
CA ARG A 11 4.92 -4.62 13.96
C ARG A 11 4.83 -5.72 12.91
N ASP A 12 3.63 -6.00 12.42
CA ASP A 12 3.43 -6.96 11.33
C ASP A 12 4.15 -6.50 10.05
N ILE A 13 4.05 -5.22 9.68
CA ILE A 13 4.73 -4.66 8.49
C ILE A 13 6.26 -4.71 8.64
N LEU A 14 6.78 -4.46 9.85
CA LEU A 14 8.21 -4.43 10.13
C LEU A 14 8.81 -5.83 10.36
N ASP A 15 7.98 -6.82 10.74
CA ASP A 15 8.42 -8.20 10.83
C ASP A 15 8.81 -8.74 9.45
N LYS A 16 9.87 -9.56 9.39
CA LYS A 16 10.41 -10.08 8.13
C LYS A 16 9.34 -10.79 7.31
N LYS A 17 8.46 -11.56 7.96
CA LYS A 17 7.35 -12.26 7.28
C LYS A 17 6.33 -11.30 6.69
N GLY A 18 5.94 -10.26 7.40
CA GLY A 18 4.98 -9.28 6.89
C GLY A 18 5.58 -8.39 5.81
N TYR A 19 6.87 -8.06 5.88
CA TYR A 19 7.59 -7.41 4.78
C TYR A 19 7.52 -8.24 3.49
N TYR A 20 7.84 -9.54 3.54
CA TYR A 20 7.70 -10.42 2.36
C TYR A 20 6.25 -10.56 1.89
N THR A 21 5.28 -10.59 2.81
CA THR A 21 3.86 -10.67 2.48
C THR A 21 3.38 -9.42 1.77
N LEU A 22 3.81 -8.24 2.22
CA LEU A 22 3.51 -6.95 1.61
C LEU A 22 4.12 -6.85 0.21
N TYR A 23 5.37 -7.29 0.03
CA TYR A 23 6.00 -7.38 -1.29
C TYR A 23 5.30 -8.37 -2.23
N ALA A 24 4.86 -9.53 -1.73
CA ALA A 24 4.09 -10.49 -2.51
C ALA A 24 2.74 -9.90 -2.95
N PHE A 25 2.06 -9.18 -2.06
CA PHE A 25 0.81 -8.50 -2.37
C PHE A 25 1.01 -7.41 -3.44
N ILE A 26 2.05 -6.61 -3.29
CA ILE A 26 2.49 -5.60 -4.28
C ILE A 26 2.79 -6.26 -5.63
N PHE A 27 3.52 -7.39 -5.62
CA PHE A 27 3.88 -8.12 -6.83
C PHE A 27 2.63 -8.63 -7.55
N ILE A 28 1.68 -9.22 -6.82
CA ILE A 28 0.41 -9.68 -7.40
C ILE A 28 -0.34 -8.50 -7.99
N LEU A 29 -0.54 -7.41 -7.23
CA LEU A 29 -1.23 -6.21 -7.73
C LEU A 29 -0.56 -5.65 -8.99
N SER A 30 0.77 -5.61 -9.02
CA SER A 30 1.56 -5.13 -10.16
C SER A 30 1.48 -6.08 -11.35
N PHE A 31 1.50 -7.40 -11.14
CA PHE A 31 1.39 -8.38 -12.22
C PHE A 31 0.03 -8.34 -12.89
N VAL A 32 -1.03 -8.12 -12.09
CA VAL A 32 -2.37 -7.98 -12.67
C VAL A 32 -2.48 -6.66 -13.47
N ILE A 33 -1.60 -5.66 -13.30
CA ILE A 33 -1.55 -4.44 -14.15
C ILE A 33 -1.11 -4.75 -15.60
N THR A 34 -0.21 -5.71 -15.78
CA THR A 34 0.34 -6.06 -17.10
C THR A 34 -0.59 -6.84 -18.01
N ILE A 35 -1.76 -7.29 -17.52
CA ILE A 35 -2.73 -8.02 -18.35
C ILE A 35 -3.58 -6.98 -19.09
N GLU A 36 -3.48 -6.89 -20.41
CA GLU A 36 -4.08 -5.79 -21.19
C GLU A 36 -5.63 -5.73 -21.17
N ASP A 37 -6.31 -6.75 -20.65
CA ASP A 37 -7.78 -6.89 -20.69
C ASP A 37 -8.43 -6.89 -19.29
N ILE A 38 -7.93 -6.01 -18.41
CA ILE A 38 -8.45 -5.90 -17.03
C ILE A 38 -9.80 -5.21 -17.05
N LYS A 39 -10.84 -5.97 -16.71
CA LYS A 39 -12.19 -5.45 -16.50
C LYS A 39 -12.20 -4.32 -15.47
N LEU A 40 -12.93 -3.23 -15.75
CA LEU A 40 -13.02 -1.99 -14.97
C LEU A 40 -13.11 -2.20 -13.44
N TYR A 41 -13.87 -3.21 -12.99
CA TYR A 41 -14.04 -3.51 -11.57
C TYR A 41 -12.73 -3.91 -10.87
N LEU A 42 -11.78 -4.55 -11.56
CA LEU A 42 -10.47 -4.89 -11.00
C LEU A 42 -9.63 -3.63 -10.79
N ASN A 43 -9.72 -2.64 -11.67
CA ASN A 43 -9.03 -1.36 -11.47
C ASN A 43 -9.59 -0.60 -10.27
N ILE A 44 -10.92 -0.55 -10.11
CA ILE A 44 -11.56 0.05 -8.93
C ILE A 44 -11.12 -0.67 -7.65
N PHE A 45 -11.13 -2.01 -7.65
CA PHE A 45 -10.68 -2.80 -6.52
C PHE A 45 -9.21 -2.52 -6.15
N ARG A 46 -8.33 -2.35 -7.15
CA ARG A 46 -6.92 -1.99 -6.92
C ARG A 46 -6.77 -0.60 -6.32
N ILE A 47 -7.51 0.39 -6.79
CA ILE A 47 -7.49 1.75 -6.23
C ILE A 47 -7.92 1.72 -4.76
N ILE A 48 -8.96 0.96 -4.44
CA ILE A 48 -9.43 0.79 -3.05
C ILE A 48 -8.35 0.11 -2.19
N LEU A 49 -7.72 -0.96 -2.70
CA LEU A 49 -6.68 -1.67 -1.97
C LEU A 49 -5.41 -0.82 -1.77
N SER A 50 -4.91 -0.17 -2.82
CA SER A 50 -3.70 0.65 -2.74
C SER A 50 -3.93 1.90 -1.91
N GLY A 51 -5.08 2.56 -2.08
CA GLY A 51 -5.50 3.71 -1.29
C GLY A 51 -5.75 3.35 0.18
N GLY A 52 -6.38 2.21 0.45
CA GLY A 52 -6.59 1.71 1.80
C GLY A 52 -5.27 1.39 2.51
N ALA A 53 -4.35 0.70 1.84
CA ALA A 53 -3.02 0.43 2.38
C ALA A 53 -2.25 1.74 2.66
N LEU A 54 -2.32 2.70 1.74
CA LEU A 54 -1.70 4.02 1.91
C LEU A 54 -2.31 4.78 3.11
N PHE A 55 -3.63 4.71 3.29
CA PHE A 55 -4.31 5.31 4.43
C PHE A 55 -3.82 4.73 5.76
N PHE A 56 -3.74 3.40 5.88
CA PHE A 56 -3.20 2.76 7.08
C PHE A 56 -1.72 3.07 7.32
N LEU A 57 -0.89 3.08 6.27
CA LEU A 57 0.51 3.49 6.38
C LEU A 57 0.65 4.94 6.84
N GLY A 58 -0.19 5.85 6.33
CA GLY A 58 -0.25 7.23 6.80
C GLY A 58 -0.65 7.33 8.28
N LEU A 59 -1.67 6.58 8.70
CA LEU A 59 -2.06 6.52 10.11
C LEU A 59 -0.93 5.98 11.01
N ILE A 60 -0.26 4.91 10.60
CA ILE A 60 0.92 4.36 11.31
C ILE A 60 2.02 5.41 11.38
N TYR A 61 2.29 6.10 10.26
CA TYR A 61 3.34 7.09 10.19
C TYR A 61 3.14 8.24 11.17
N PHE A 62 1.90 8.74 11.30
CA PHE A 62 1.60 9.84 12.22
C PHE A 62 1.39 9.38 13.67
N LYS A 63 0.70 8.24 13.90
CA LYS A 63 0.28 7.83 15.26
C LYS A 63 1.24 6.89 15.98
N CYS A 64 2.10 6.19 15.26
CA CYS A 64 3.07 5.23 15.83
C CYS A 64 4.52 5.70 15.66
N LYS A 65 4.73 7.00 15.38
CA LYS A 65 6.07 7.59 15.19
C LYS A 65 6.99 7.37 16.39
N ASP A 66 6.48 7.53 17.61
CA ASP A 66 7.29 7.46 18.83
C ASP A 66 7.75 6.04 19.19
N LEU A 67 7.21 5.02 18.50
CA LEU A 67 7.52 3.60 18.73
C LEU A 67 8.53 3.04 17.72
N ARG A 68 9.05 3.87 16.80
CA ARG A 68 9.93 3.45 15.71
C ARG A 68 11.33 4.01 15.89
N ASP A 69 12.34 3.21 15.55
CA ASP A 69 13.69 3.70 15.35
C ASP A 69 13.86 4.30 13.94
N ASP A 70 15.03 4.88 13.65
CA ASP A 70 15.30 5.52 12.36
C ASP A 70 15.24 4.54 11.17
N LYS A 71 15.56 3.28 11.41
CA LYS A 71 15.55 2.23 10.37
C LYS A 71 14.12 1.84 10.02
N ASP A 72 13.29 1.60 11.02
CA ASP A 72 11.87 1.30 10.88
C ASP A 72 11.11 2.47 10.27
N ASN A 73 11.46 3.70 10.67
CA ASN A 73 10.90 4.89 10.06
C ASN A 73 11.21 4.96 8.56
N LYS A 74 12.45 4.64 8.14
CA LYS A 74 12.83 4.58 6.73
C LYS A 74 12.03 3.54 5.95
N VAL A 75 11.80 2.35 6.51
CA VAL A 75 10.99 1.30 5.88
C VAL A 75 9.54 1.76 5.66
N ILE A 76 8.92 2.35 6.67
CA ILE A 76 7.54 2.86 6.56
C ILE A 76 7.45 3.99 5.52
N ILE A 77 8.39 4.93 5.50
CA ILE A 77 8.44 6.00 4.50
C ILE A 77 8.59 5.42 3.09
N GLN A 78 9.48 4.44 2.89
CA GLN A 78 9.64 3.77 1.60
C GLN A 78 8.33 3.10 1.13
N ASN A 79 7.64 2.40 2.03
CA ASN A 79 6.35 1.81 1.74
C ASN A 79 5.30 2.87 1.38
N ILE A 80 5.26 4.01 2.07
CA ILE A 80 4.37 5.14 1.74
C ILE A 80 4.64 5.64 0.33
N PHE A 81 5.89 5.95 -0.01
CA PHE A 81 6.25 6.41 -1.35
C PHE A 81 5.87 5.38 -2.42
N PHE A 82 6.12 4.10 -2.16
CA PHE A 82 5.75 3.03 -3.07
C PHE A 82 4.23 2.98 -3.31
N PHE A 83 3.43 2.99 -2.24
CA PHE A 83 1.96 2.95 -2.36
C PHE A 83 1.38 4.23 -2.96
N ILE A 84 2.03 5.38 -2.80
CA ILE A 84 1.68 6.62 -3.52
C ILE A 84 1.83 6.40 -5.03
N ILE A 85 3.01 5.96 -5.47
CA ILE A 85 3.29 5.73 -6.90
C ILE A 85 2.30 4.70 -7.46
N LEU A 86 2.12 3.57 -6.75
CA LEU A 86 1.19 2.52 -7.16
C LEU A 86 -0.25 3.05 -7.30
N THR A 87 -0.72 3.81 -6.32
CA THR A 87 -2.08 4.38 -6.35
C THR A 87 -2.25 5.35 -7.52
N PHE A 88 -1.27 6.22 -7.78
CA PHE A 88 -1.31 7.11 -8.94
C PHE A 88 -1.28 6.34 -10.26
N THR A 89 -0.47 5.29 -10.38
CA THR A 89 -0.45 4.42 -11.56
C THR A 89 -1.82 3.76 -11.78
N CYS A 90 -2.46 3.24 -10.72
CA CYS A 90 -3.80 2.66 -10.82
C CYS A 90 -4.85 3.71 -11.24
N ILE A 91 -4.79 4.93 -10.70
CA ILE A 91 -5.67 6.04 -11.10
C ILE A 91 -5.46 6.41 -12.57
N TYR A 92 -4.21 6.54 -13.02
CA TYR A 92 -3.89 6.85 -14.40
C TYR A 92 -4.43 5.79 -15.38
N ILE A 93 -4.21 4.51 -15.08
CA ILE A 93 -4.73 3.40 -15.89
C ILE A 93 -6.26 3.41 -15.89
N PHE A 94 -6.89 3.65 -14.75
CA PHE A 94 -8.35 3.74 -14.67
C PHE A 94 -8.91 4.87 -15.55
N ILE A 95 -8.30 6.06 -15.49
CA ILE A 95 -8.69 7.19 -16.35
C ILE A 95 -8.47 6.86 -17.82
N LYS A 96 -7.32 6.27 -18.17
CA LYS A 96 -7.01 5.84 -19.54
C LYS A 96 -8.07 4.87 -20.08
N ASN A 97 -8.45 3.87 -19.30
CA ASN A 97 -9.45 2.87 -19.67
C ASN A 97 -10.90 3.39 -19.69
N LEU A 98 -11.14 4.62 -19.20
CA LEU A 98 -12.48 5.24 -19.20
C LEU A 98 -12.65 6.23 -20.36
N ILE A 99 -11.54 6.79 -20.86
CA ILE A 99 -11.50 7.75 -21.97
C ILE A 99 -11.35 7.04 -23.34
N LEU A 100 -10.68 5.89 -23.38
CA LEU A 100 -10.55 5.00 -24.55
C LEU A 100 -11.59 3.88 -24.49
#